data_AF-A0A0G0HE33-F1
#
_entry.id   AF-A0A0G0HE33-F1
#
_cell.length_a   1.000
_cell.length_b   1.000
_cell.length_c   1.000
_cell.angle_alpha   90.00
_cell.angle_beta   90.00
_cell.angle_gamma   90.00
#
_symmetry.space_group_name_H-M   'P 1'
#
loop_
_entity.id
_entity.type
_entity.pdbx_description
1 polymer ?
#
loop_
_entity_poly.entity_id
_entity_poly.type
_entity_poly.pdbx_seq_one_letter_code
_entity_poly.pdbx_strand_id
1 'polypeptide(L)' 'MQDLINLLTSSSSDDFIGLFVKAFAVLFAFLYLLYAVVTSRQTQIMNNTFSTKMSSVLAVISFLQIIFAGILILVALFLI' A
#
# COMPACT_ATOMS: atom_id res chain seq x y z
N MET A 1 24.96 -1.22 21.01
CA MET A 1 24.22 -2.50 21.22
C MET A 1 23.40 -2.45 22.51
N GLN A 2 23.97 -2.04 23.65
CA GLN A 2 23.20 -1.87 24.90
C GLN A 2 22.04 -0.87 24.78
N ASP A 3 22.20 0.26 24.09
CA ASP A 3 21.09 1.24 23.93
C ASP A 3 19.94 0.72 23.08
N LEU A 4 20.25 -0.12 22.08
CA LEU A 4 19.25 -0.79 21.24
C LEU A 4 18.48 -1.85 22.04
N ILE A 5 19.18 -2.57 22.92
CA ILE A 5 18.58 -3.55 23.82
C ILE A 5 17.75 -2.85 24.91
N ASN A 6 18.22 -1.74 25.47
CA ASN A 6 17.47 -0.94 26.44
C ASN A 6 16.22 -0.31 25.82
N LEU A 7 16.30 0.18 24.59
CA LEU A 7 15.14 0.71 23.85
C LEU A 7 14.10 -0.38 23.56
N LEU A 8 14.54 -1.62 23.31
CA LEU A 8 13.65 -2.79 23.14
C LEU A 8 13.09 -3.32 24.46
N THR A 9 13.77 -3.10 25.59
CA THR A 9 13.41 -3.65 26.91
C THR A 9 12.63 -2.66 27.78
N SER A 10 12.77 -1.34 27.55
CA SER A 10 12.06 -0.28 28.28
C SER A 10 10.72 0.13 27.66
N SER A 11 10.38 -0.42 26.49
CA SER A 11 9.14 -0.10 25.78
C SER A 11 7.99 -0.95 26.32
N SER A 12 6.83 -0.32 26.56
CA SER A 12 5.59 -1.03 26.89
C SER A 12 5.24 -2.02 25.78
N SER A 13 4.60 -3.15 26.10
CA SER A 13 4.15 -4.11 25.08
C SER A 13 3.33 -3.46 23.97
N ASP A 14 2.57 -2.42 24.31
CA ASP A 14 1.71 -1.68 23.39
C ASP A 14 2.52 -0.83 22.39
N ASP A 15 3.62 -0.22 22.80
CA ASP A 15 4.49 0.57 21.92
C ASP A 15 5.19 -0.32 20.89
N PHE A 16 5.63 -1.51 21.33
CA PHE A 16 6.24 -2.50 20.43
C PHE A 16 5.22 -3.01 19.39
N ILE A 17 4.00 -3.31 19.81
CA ILE A 17 2.92 -3.72 18.90
C ILE A 17 2.58 -2.59 17.92
N GLY A 18 2.50 -1.34 18.38
CA GLY A 18 2.26 -0.19 17.51
C GLY A 18 3.32 -0.02 16.43
N LEU A 19 4.60 -0.14 16.79
CA LEU A 19 5.71 -0.02 15.86
C LEU A 19 5.73 -1.18 14.84
N PHE A 20 5.41 -2.40 15.28
CA PHE A 20 5.23 -3.55 14.41
C PHE A 20 4.10 -3.33 13.40
N VAL A 21 2.91 -2.93 13.88
CA VAL A 21 1.76 -2.65 13.01
C VAL A 21 2.07 -1.56 11.99
N LYS A 22 2.76 -0.49 12.41
CA LYS A 22 3.17 0.59 11.51
C LYS A 22 4.13 0.10 10.41
N ALA A 23 5.15 -0.68 10.77
CA ALA A 23 6.09 -1.22 9.79
C ALA A 23 5.39 -2.13 8.75
N PHE A 24 4.47 -2.98 9.20
CA PHE A 24 3.68 -3.84 8.30
C PHE A 24 2.68 -3.04 7.47
N ALA A 25 2.04 -2.02 8.04
CA ALA A 25 1.12 -1.15 7.30
C ALA A 25 1.84 -0.44 6.14
N VAL A 26 3.04 0.09 6.39
CA VAL A 26 3.87 0.72 5.34
C VAL A 26 4.24 -0.31 4.28
N LEU A 27 4.70 -1.51 4.67
CA LEU A 27 5.05 -2.59 3.75
C LEU A 27 3.85 -2.97 2.86
N PHE A 28 2.68 -3.21 3.45
CA PHE A 28 1.48 -3.58 2.71
C PHE A 28 0.96 -2.45 1.82
N ALA A 29 1.07 -1.19 2.24
CA ALA A 29 0.71 -0.05 1.40
C ALA A 29 1.60 0.05 0.15
N PHE A 30 2.91 -0.18 0.30
CA PHE A 30 3.84 -0.25 -0.83
C PHE A 30 3.55 -1.44 -1.76
N LEU A 31 3.28 -2.62 -1.20
CA LEU A 31 2.91 -3.79 -2.00
C LEU A 31 1.60 -3.56 -2.77
N TYR A 32 0.63 -2.90 -2.13
CA TYR A 32 -0.63 -2.53 -2.78
C TYR A 32 -0.43 -1.51 -3.90
N LEU A 33 0.48 -0.54 -3.74
CA LEU A 33 0.85 0.38 -4.82
C LEU A 33 1.42 -0.36 -6.03
N LEU A 34 2.37 -1.28 -5.82
CA LEU A 34 2.94 -2.09 -6.89
C LEU A 34 1.86 -2.90 -7.60
N TYR A 35 0.97 -3.53 -6.83
CA TYR A 35 -0.18 -4.25 -7.35
C TYR A 35 -1.09 -3.34 -8.19
N ALA A 36 -1.46 -2.16 -7.70
CA ALA A 36 -2.34 -1.22 -8.39
C ALA A 36 -1.73 -0.74 -9.72
N VAL A 37 -0.43 -0.44 -9.74
CA VAL A 37 0.28 -0.03 -10.96
C VAL A 37 0.31 -1.16 -11.99
N VAL A 38 0.63 -2.38 -11.56
CA VAL A 38 0.66 -3.56 -12.45
C VAL A 38 -0.72 -3.83 -13.01
N THR A 39 -1.75 -3.85 -12.17
CA THR A 39 -3.15 -4.05 -12.58
C THR A 39 -3.58 -2.97 -13.57
N SER A 40 -3.25 -1.70 -13.32
CA SER A 40 -3.56 -0.61 -14.26
C SER A 40 -2.91 -0.81 -15.62
N ARG A 41 -1.66 -1.26 -15.70
CA ARG A 41 -1.03 -1.58 -16.99
C ARG A 41 -1.69 -2.76 -17.67
N GLN A 42 -2.03 -3.81 -16.92
CA GLN A 42 -2.73 -4.97 -17.47
C GLN A 42 -4.12 -4.61 -18.00
N THR A 43 -4.87 -3.75 -17.30
CA THR A 43 -6.17 -3.24 -17.77
C THR A 43 -6.03 -2.48 -19.09
N GLN A 44 -5.00 -1.64 -19.24
CA GLN A 44 -4.75 -0.92 -20.50
C GLN A 44 -4.42 -1.88 -21.64
N ILE A 45 -3.55 -2.86 -21.41
CA ILE A 45 -3.21 -3.88 -22.42
C ILE A 45 -4.47 -4.65 -22.84
N MET A 46 -5.26 -5.11 -21.87
CA MET A 46 -6.52 -5.81 -22.13
C MET A 46 -7.49 -4.96 -22.96
N ASN A 47 -7.65 -3.68 -22.62
CA ASN A 47 -8.51 -2.76 -23.35
C ASN A 47 -8.04 -2.48 -24.78
N ASN A 48 -6.74 -2.60 -25.05
CA ASN A 48 -6.15 -2.45 -26.39
C ASN A 48 -6.25 -3.74 -27.22
N THR A 49 -6.26 -4.91 -26.58
CA THR A 49 -6.31 -6.22 -27.27
C THR A 49 -7.74 -6.72 -27.47
N PHE A 50 -8.66 -6.42 -26.55
CA PHE A 50 -10.03 -6.91 -26.57
C PHE A 50 -11.03 -5.77 -26.61
N SER A 51 -12.02 -5.90 -27.49
CA SER A 51 -13.19 -5.01 -27.49
C SER A 51 -14.07 -5.32 -26.27
N THR A 52 -13.85 -4.55 -25.21
CA THR A 52 -14.55 -4.71 -23.94
C THR A 52 -15.57 -3.58 -23.81
N LYS A 53 -16.87 -3.91 -23.68
CA LYS A 53 -17.97 -2.91 -23.62
C LYS A 53 -17.77 -1.84 -22.53
N MET A 54 -17.06 -2.17 -21.45
CA MET A 54 -16.82 -1.30 -20.29
C MET A 54 -15.35 -0.88 -20.15
N SER A 55 -14.58 -0.87 -21.26
CA SER A 55 -13.16 -0.52 -21.28
C SER A 55 -12.83 0.78 -20.52
N SER A 56 -13.63 1.84 -20.73
CA SER A 56 -13.45 3.12 -20.05
C SER A 56 -13.64 3.04 -18.53
N VAL A 57 -14.66 2.31 -18.05
CA VAL A 57 -14.94 2.15 -16.61
C VAL A 57 -13.81 1.37 -15.93
N LEU A 58 -13.32 0.31 -16.59
CA LEU A 58 -12.20 -0.47 -16.07
C LEU A 58 -10.93 0.38 -15.96
N ALA A 59 -10.65 1.23 -16.95
CA ALA A 59 -9.51 2.14 -16.90
C ALA A 59 -9.60 3.14 -15.73
N VAL A 60 -10.79 3.70 -15.48
CA VAL A 60 -11.02 4.63 -14.36
C VAL A 60 -10.86 3.93 -13.01
N ILE A 61 -11.41 2.73 -12.85
CA ILE A 61 -11.27 1.94 -11.61
C ILE A 61 -9.81 1.63 -11.33
N SER A 62 -9.05 1.17 -12.34
CA SER A 62 -7.63 0.86 -12.15
C SER A 62 -6.79 2.09 -11.83
N PHE A 63 -7.15 3.26 -12.38
CA PHE A 63 -6.52 4.52 -11.99
C PHE A 63 -6.84 4.92 -10.55
N LEU A 64 -8.09 4.76 -10.11
CA LEU A 64 -8.49 5.03 -8.72
C LEU A 64 -7.73 4.15 -7.72
N GLN A 65 -7.42 2.89 -8.07
CA GLN A 65 -6.62 2.03 -7.20
C GLN A 65 -5.23 2.62 -6.92
N ILE A 66 -4.60 3.28 -7.90
CA ILE A 66 -3.30 3.95 -7.70
C ILE A 66 -3.45 5.12 -6.72
N ILE A 67 -4.53 5.91 -6.85
CA ILE A 67 -4.82 7.02 -5.93
C ILE A 67 -5.03 6.49 -4.51
N PHE A 68 -5.83 5.44 -4.34
CA PHE A 68 -6.06 4.82 -3.02
C PHE A 68 -4.78 4.24 -2.42
N ALA A 69 -3.90 3.66 -3.24
CA ALA A 69 -2.59 3.21 -2.76
C ALA A 69 -1.74 4.38 -2.26
N GLY A 70 -1.74 5.52 -2.96
CA GLY A 70 -1.08 6.74 -2.49
C GLY A 70 -1.62 7.23 -1.15
N ILE A 71 -2.94 7.25 -0.99
CA ILE A 71 -3.59 7.63 0.28
C ILE A 71 -3.20 6.67 1.41
N LEU A 72 -3.19 5.35 1.15
CA LEU A 72 -2.80 4.35 2.13
C LEU A 72 -1.35 4.52 2.60
N ILE A 73 -0.43 4.89 1.70
CA ILE A 73 0.96 5.19 2.08
C ILE A 73 1.01 6.41 3.01
N LEU A 74 0.27 7.48 2.70
CA LEU A 74 0.23 8.66 3.57
C LEU A 74 -0.35 8.33 4.95
N VAL A 75 -1.43 7.55 5.01
CA VAL A 75 -2.02 7.09 6.27
C VAL A 75 -1.03 6.24 7.06
N ALA A 76 -0.33 5.30 6.41
CA ALA A 76 0.64 4.43 7.07
C ALA A 76 1.88 5.18 7.60
N LEU A 77 2.27 6.30 6.98
CA LEU A 77 3.41 7.10 7.42
C LEU A 77 3.07 8.09 8.53
N PHE A 78 1.93 8.78 8.41
CA PHE A 78 1.60 9.95 9.22
C PHE A 78 0.53 9.72 10.29
N LEU A 79 -0.36 8.74 10.12
CA LEU A 79 -1.51 8.55 11.01
C LEU A 79 -1.35 7.36 11.97
N ILE A 80 -0.79 6.26 11.46
CA ILE A 80 -0.38 5.07 12.25
C ILE A 80 1.03 5.31 12.77
#